data_AF-A0A3D5THJ0-F1
#
_entry.id   AF-A0A3D5THJ0-F1
#
_cell.length_a   1.000
_cell.length_b   1.000
_cell.length_c   1.000
_cell.angle_alpha   90.00
_cell.angle_beta   90.00
_cell.angle_gamma   90.00
#
_symmetry.space_group_name_H-M   'P 1'
#
loop_
_entity.id
_entity.type
_entity.pdbx_description
1 polymer ?
#
loop_
_entity_poly.entity_id
_entity_poly.type
_entity_poly.pdbx_seq_one_letter_code
_entity_poly.pdbx_strand_id
1 'polypeptide(L)'
;MTLCSLTERKRNMNLIDLRREMDKTDRALLALFARRMALSGAIARVKQGAHLPILDPQREEEKLHQAAESVPPELAEYARDLYRLLMAQSRTYQENILSGEVE
;
A
#
# COMPACT_ATOMS: atom_id res chain seq x y z
N MET A 1 20.21 7.17 -22.43
CA MET A 1 19.71 8.46 -21.88
C MET A 1 20.23 8.57 -20.46
N THR A 2 21.17 9.47 -20.21
CA THR A 2 21.97 9.53 -18.97
C THR A 2 21.14 10.13 -17.83
N LEU A 3 21.36 9.67 -16.58
CA LEU A 3 20.70 10.17 -15.36
C LEU A 3 20.68 11.72 -15.24
N CYS A 4 21.67 12.39 -15.81
CA CYS A 4 21.78 13.86 -15.87
C CYS A 4 20.58 14.54 -16.57
N SER A 5 20.00 13.91 -17.60
CA SER A 5 18.85 14.43 -18.35
C SER A 5 17.52 14.38 -17.57
N LEU A 6 17.38 13.45 -16.62
CA LEU A 6 16.19 13.34 -15.78
C LEU A 6 16.21 14.37 -14.64
N THR A 7 17.40 14.72 -14.14
CA THR A 7 17.59 15.72 -13.08
C THR A 7 17.32 17.14 -13.58
N GLU A 8 17.62 17.43 -14.85
CA GLU A 8 17.37 18.73 -15.46
C GLU A 8 15.89 19.01 -15.73
N ARG A 9 15.11 18.03 -16.20
CA ARG A 9 13.65 18.20 -16.38
C ARG A 9 12.91 18.53 -15.08
N LYS A 10 13.42 18.04 -13.94
CA LYS A 10 12.82 18.24 -12.61
C LYS A 10 12.99 19.68 -12.09
N ARG A 11 13.95 20.46 -12.61
CA ARG A 11 14.28 21.81 -12.11
C ARG A 11 13.34 22.93 -12.59
N ASN A 12 12.45 22.68 -13.54
CA ASN A 12 11.58 23.70 -14.15
C ASN A 12 10.07 23.43 -14.03
N MET A 13 9.65 22.48 -13.18
CA MET A 13 8.23 22.23 -12.95
C MET A 13 7.63 23.33 -12.06
N ASN A 14 6.54 23.95 -12.52
CA ASN A 14 5.76 24.84 -11.67
C ASN A 14 4.80 24.03 -10.77
N LEU A 15 4.09 24.71 -9.87
CA LEU A 15 3.14 24.07 -8.94
C LEU A 15 2.05 23.25 -9.65
N ILE A 16 1.56 23.71 -10.80
CA ILE A 16 0.51 23.02 -11.56
C ILE A 16 1.07 21.72 -12.14
N ASP A 17 2.30 21.74 -12.65
CA ASP A 17 2.95 20.55 -13.18
C ASP A 17 3.19 19.52 -12.08
N LEU A 18 3.67 19.96 -10.91
CA LEU A 18 3.89 19.09 -9.75
C LEU A 18 2.59 18.43 -9.28
N ARG A 19 1.49 19.19 -9.21
CA ARG A 19 0.17 18.65 -8.84
C ARG A 19 -0.33 17.63 -9.86
N ARG A 20 -0.13 17.87 -11.15
CA ARG A 20 -0.51 16.89 -12.19
C ARG A 20 0.28 15.59 -12.08
N GLU A 21 1.56 15.65 -11.77
CA GLU A 21 2.37 14.45 -11.53
C GLU A 21 1.97 13.73 -10.22
N MET A 22 1.58 14.48 -9.19
CA MET A 22 1.02 13.92 -7.97
C MET A 22 -0.31 13.19 -8.25
N ASP A 23 -1.24 13.81 -8.99
CA ASP A 23 -2.51 13.18 -9.37
C ASP A 23 -2.30 11.87 -10.17
N LYS A 24 -1.27 11.82 -11.03
CA LYS A 24 -0.89 10.59 -11.74
C LYS A 24 -0.39 9.51 -10.79
N THR A 25 0.44 9.90 -9.83
CA THR A 25 0.96 9.00 -8.80
C THR A 25 -0.18 8.46 -7.93
N ASP A 26 -1.10 9.32 -7.50
CA ASP A 26 -2.23 8.95 -6.66
C ASP A 26 -3.18 7.98 -7.37
N ARG A 27 -3.42 8.18 -8.68
CA ARG A 27 -4.16 7.20 -9.48
C ARG A 27 -3.49 5.82 -9.50
N ALA A 28 -2.15 5.78 -9.61
CA ALA A 28 -1.42 4.51 -9.57
C ALA A 28 -1.46 3.87 -8.16
N LEU A 29 -1.35 4.68 -7.11
CA LEU A 29 -1.47 4.22 -5.72
C LEU A 29 -2.86 3.62 -5.46
N LEU A 30 -3.93 4.28 -5.90
CA LEU A 30 -5.30 3.78 -5.73
C LEU A 30 -5.55 2.50 -6.54
N ALA A 31 -5.01 2.39 -7.76
CA ALA A 31 -5.10 1.16 -8.55
C ALA A 31 -4.38 -0.01 -7.87
N LEU A 32 -3.18 0.22 -7.33
CA LEU A 32 -2.42 -0.78 -6.58
C LEU A 32 -3.12 -1.14 -5.26
N PHE A 33 -3.70 -0.16 -4.57
CA PHE A 33 -4.48 -0.37 -3.37
C PHE A 33 -5.71 -1.25 -3.65
N ALA A 34 -6.50 -0.95 -4.68
CA ALA A 34 -7.65 -1.75 -5.08
C ALA A 34 -7.25 -3.21 -5.37
N ARG A 35 -6.14 -3.41 -6.11
CA ARG A 35 -5.59 -4.75 -6.33
C ARG A 35 -5.19 -5.45 -5.03
N ARG A 36 -4.55 -4.72 -4.10
CA ARG A 36 -4.17 -5.25 -2.78
C ARG A 36 -5.39 -5.66 -1.97
N MET A 37 -6.49 -4.89 -2.01
CA MET A 37 -7.73 -5.23 -1.32
C MET A 37 -8.41 -6.47 -1.91
N ALA A 38 -8.44 -6.61 -3.23
CA ALA A 38 -8.93 -7.84 -3.88
C ALA A 38 -8.13 -9.08 -3.43
N LEU A 39 -6.80 -8.97 -3.34
CA LEU A 39 -5.94 -10.04 -2.79
C LEU A 39 -6.24 -10.30 -1.31
N SER A 40 -6.48 -9.26 -0.52
CA SER A 40 -6.87 -9.39 0.89
C SER A 40 -8.17 -10.18 1.03
N GLY A 41 -9.17 -9.91 0.19
CA GLY A 41 -10.44 -10.67 0.18
C GLY A 41 -10.24 -12.15 -0.20
N ALA A 42 -9.38 -12.43 -1.18
CA ALA A 42 -9.02 -13.80 -1.53
C ALA A 42 -8.31 -14.53 -0.37
N ILE A 43 -7.39 -13.85 0.32
CA ILE A 43 -6.72 -14.36 1.54
C ILE A 43 -7.75 -14.67 2.64
N ALA A 44 -8.77 -13.82 2.82
CA ALA A 44 -9.84 -14.04 3.80
C ALA A 44 -10.51 -15.42 3.59
N ARG A 45 -10.89 -15.73 2.35
CA ARG A 45 -11.56 -16.98 1.98
C ARG A 45 -10.66 -18.20 2.21
N VAL A 46 -9.36 -18.09 1.89
CA VAL A 46 -8.37 -19.14 2.15
C VAL A 46 -8.21 -19.37 3.66
N LYS A 47 -8.07 -18.29 4.43
CA LYS A 47 -7.94 -18.35 5.89
C LYS A 47 -9.18 -18.97 6.53
N GLN A 48 -10.38 -18.60 6.09
CA GLN A 48 -11.64 -19.18 6.56
C GLN A 48 -11.69 -20.70 6.31
N GLY A 49 -11.41 -21.16 5.09
CA GLY A 49 -11.39 -22.59 4.76
C GLY A 49 -10.34 -23.38 5.57
N ALA A 50 -9.21 -22.75 5.89
CA ALA A 50 -8.13 -23.35 6.67
C ALA A 50 -8.25 -23.11 8.20
N HIS A 51 -9.30 -22.44 8.68
CA HIS A 51 -9.48 -22.06 10.09
C HIS A 51 -8.30 -21.24 10.67
N LEU A 52 -7.68 -20.40 9.85
CA LEU A 52 -6.57 -19.53 10.24
C LEU A 52 -7.08 -18.15 10.72
N PRO A 53 -6.42 -17.54 11.72
CA PRO A 53 -6.80 -16.21 12.19
C PRO A 53 -6.52 -15.12 11.16
N ILE A 54 -7.37 -14.09 11.13
CA ILE A 54 -7.18 -12.91 10.27
C ILE A 54 -5.92 -12.15 10.70
N LEU A 55 -5.74 -11.92 12.00
CA LEU A 55 -4.57 -11.29 12.57
C LEU A 55 -3.38 -12.26 12.58
N ASP A 56 -2.28 -11.85 11.98
CA ASP A 56 -1.00 -12.56 11.98
C ASP A 56 0.11 -11.56 12.37
N PRO A 57 0.44 -11.44 13.67
CA PRO A 57 1.36 -10.40 14.15
C PRO A 57 2.76 -10.51 13.56
N GLN A 58 3.26 -11.73 13.35
CA GLN A 58 4.57 -11.94 12.75
C GLN A 58 4.57 -11.43 11.30
N ARG A 59 3.53 -11.79 10.54
CA ARG A 59 3.42 -11.33 9.15
C ARG A 59 3.28 -9.81 9.04
N GLU A 60 2.57 -9.18 9.97
CA GLU A 60 2.44 -7.71 9.99
C GLU A 60 3.78 -7.03 10.27
N GLU A 61 4.55 -7.52 11.25
CA GLU A 61 5.87 -6.98 11.55
C GLU A 61 6.83 -7.10 10.36
N GLU A 62 6.84 -8.26 9.67
CA GLU A 62 7.62 -8.44 8.44
C GLU A 62 7.27 -7.40 7.37
N LYS A 63 5.97 -7.06 7.21
CA LYS A 63 5.53 -6.04 6.26
C LYS A 63 5.98 -4.64 6.64
N LEU A 64 5.99 -4.30 7.94
CA LEU A 64 6.49 -3.01 8.44
C LEU A 64 7.99 -2.86 8.22
N HIS A 65 8.77 -3.92 8.47
CA HIS A 65 10.21 -3.93 8.21
C HIS A 65 10.50 -3.72 6.72
N GLN A 66 9.87 -4.51 5.85
CA GLN A 66 10.01 -4.39 4.40
C GLN A 66 9.63 -3.00 3.89
N ALA A 67 8.56 -2.41 4.43
CA ALA A 67 8.12 -1.07 4.02
C ALA A 67 9.18 0.00 4.32
N ALA A 68 9.76 -0.06 5.52
CA ALA A 68 10.83 0.85 5.94
C ALA A 68 12.09 0.73 5.08
N GLU A 69 12.48 -0.50 4.73
CA GLU A 69 13.66 -0.76 3.88
C GLU A 69 13.45 -0.43 2.40
N SER A 70 12.19 -0.29 1.95
CA SER A 70 11.85 -0.03 0.55
C SER A 70 11.91 1.46 0.18
N VAL A 71 12.21 2.34 1.14
CA VAL A 71 12.23 3.80 0.95
C VAL A 71 13.51 4.39 1.53
N PRO A 72 13.90 5.61 1.13
CA PRO A 72 14.99 6.34 1.79
C PRO A 72 14.80 6.44 3.31
N PRO A 73 15.88 6.43 4.12
CA PRO A 73 15.79 6.41 5.59
C PRO A 73 14.90 7.51 6.18
N GLU A 74 14.89 8.71 5.58
CA GLU A 74 14.07 9.84 5.99
C GLU A 74 12.56 9.61 5.79
N LEU A 75 12.17 8.61 4.99
CA LEU A 75 10.78 8.22 4.73
C LEU A 75 10.36 6.94 5.47
N ALA A 76 11.27 6.28 6.20
CA ALA A 76 11.05 4.95 6.76
C ALA A 76 9.85 4.87 7.72
N GLU A 77 9.72 5.83 8.66
CA GLU A 77 8.57 5.86 9.58
C GLU A 77 7.25 6.14 8.85
N TYR A 78 7.26 7.04 7.86
CA TYR A 78 6.08 7.31 7.04
C TYR A 78 5.62 6.07 6.26
N ALA A 79 6.57 5.27 5.76
CA ALA A 79 6.26 4.00 5.10
C ALA A 79 5.68 2.97 6.08
N ARG A 80 6.20 2.90 7.32
CA ARG A 80 5.62 2.07 8.39
C ARG A 80 4.19 2.49 8.69
N ASP A 81 3.92 3.78 8.85
CA ASP A 81 2.58 4.29 9.14
C ASP A 81 1.59 3.98 8.02
N LEU A 82 2.00 4.17 6.76
CA LEU A 82 1.19 3.78 5.62
C LEU A 82 0.85 2.28 5.67
N TYR A 83 1.84 1.42 5.95
CA TYR A 83 1.60 -0.01 6.02
C TYR A 83 0.74 -0.43 7.21
N ARG A 84 0.85 0.22 8.38
CA ARG A 84 -0.07 0.02 9.52
C ARG A 84 -1.51 0.30 9.10
N LEU A 85 -1.75 1.42 8.41
CA LEU A 85 -3.07 1.77 7.89
C LEU A 85 -3.58 0.74 6.87
N LEU A 86 -2.75 0.38 5.89
CA LEU A 86 -3.11 -0.59 4.87
C LEU A 86 -3.46 -1.96 5.46
N MET A 87 -2.73 -2.41 6.49
CA MET A 87 -3.02 -3.67 7.18
C MET A 87 -4.31 -3.59 8.01
N ALA A 88 -4.54 -2.49 8.72
CA ALA A 88 -5.80 -2.27 9.43
C ALA A 88 -7.01 -2.32 8.50
N GLN A 89 -6.95 -1.61 7.36
CA GLN A 89 -8.00 -1.66 6.33
C GLN A 89 -8.19 -3.07 5.76
N SER A 90 -7.10 -3.84 5.64
CA SER A 90 -7.17 -5.23 5.16
C SER A 90 -7.92 -6.13 6.12
N ARG A 91 -7.63 -6.03 7.42
CA ARG A 91 -8.30 -6.83 8.46
C ARG A 91 -9.79 -6.52 8.48
N THR A 92 -10.17 -5.25 8.54
CA THR A 92 -11.58 -4.83 8.48
C THR A 92 -12.28 -5.36 7.22
N TYR A 93 -11.64 -5.26 6.06
CA TYR A 93 -12.22 -5.79 4.83
C TYR A 93 -12.37 -7.32 4.84
N GLN A 94 -11.39 -8.05 5.39
CA GLN A 94 -11.47 -9.50 5.57
C GLN A 94 -12.61 -9.86 6.52
N GLU A 95 -12.72 -9.18 7.66
CA GLU A 95 -13.79 -9.36 8.66
C GLU A 95 -15.16 -9.16 8.01
N ASN A 96 -15.35 -8.08 7.26
CA ASN A 96 -16.62 -7.77 6.59
C ASN A 96 -17.00 -8.81 5.52
N ILE A 97 -16.03 -9.36 4.78
CA ILE A 97 -16.30 -10.46 3.83
C ILE A 97 -16.76 -11.72 4.59
N LEU A 98 -16.12 -12.03 5.72
CA LEU A 98 -16.44 -13.24 6.48
C LEU A 98 -17.76 -13.10 7.27
N SER A 99 -18.16 -11.89 7.65
CA SER A 99 -19.47 -11.61 8.26
C SER A 99 -20.61 -11.52 7.25
N GLY A 100 -20.32 -11.45 5.95
CA GLY A 100 -21.32 -11.30 4.88
C GLY A 100 -21.83 -9.87 4.69
N GLU A 101 -21.11 -8.87 5.22
CA GLU A 101 -21.46 -7.45 5.11
C GLU A 101 -21.01 -6.82 3.77
N VAL A 102 -20.24 -7.56 2.97
CA VAL A 102 -19.77 -7.12 1.65
C VAL A 102 -20.03 -8.24 0.64
N GLU A 103 -20.98 -8.01 -0.27
CA GLU A 103 -21.20 -8.83 -1.49
C GLU A 103 -20.15 -8.55 -2.58
#